data_AF-A0A372GVF2-F1
#
_entry.id   AF-A0A372GVF2-F1
#
_cell.length_a   1.000
_cell.length_b   1.000
_cell.length_c   1.000
_cell.angle_alpha   90.00
_cell.angle_beta   90.00
_cell.angle_gamma   90.00
#
_symmetry.space_group_name_H-M   'P 1'
#
loop_
_entity.id
_entity.type
_entity.pdbx_description
1 polymer ?
#
loop_
_entity_poly.entity_id
_entity_poly.type
_entity_poly.pdbx_seq_one_letter_code
_entity_poly.pdbx_strand_id
1 'polypeptide(L)'
;MDKTKIFVAVPILIIAFLALFFHLDIHIIDALSLKPIPEYDVHIPIVRLLFEPLLGLLLYFNRAIYPLQELPIALIWILGLYTCLGMTRIFIVAAPFRRQAALRFLGNLPLLIGICFSIFIVILFIPLPNNTIVNNTSNEILLTTHAHTEYSHDGLISQEEMWAWHKRNGFDAFFITDHANHKKTLDFATLQRNGQFPIAPLIMVGQEHSGSNHMSLLGLKGTFGTKDKEDSLIVDLTHRYGGAVIINHWFDGKGNDKEFYKDLGADGFEIENVGKELYYDRTLFKELKKFCEDHKLLMLGGLDFHGYGRACGIWNAFQIPHWHQMDPEEKEKSILGIIRDRDQTKVRVLMYQDRPFYTEDNLWFQPFLTLMNYFRTLNSWQVLSWTLWLVLFQLLWNYRKEHFITFHKGMALAGMLGALFLLALGLYYRFRGNAVRGYSEVFAEYSSLLLAIGAIFMAYSLLAIYFRYFLKRKQIN
;
A
#
# COMPACT_ATOMS: atom_id res chain seq x y z
N MET A 1 33.91 27.23 25.57
CA MET A 1 33.30 25.87 25.54
C MET A 1 31.80 26.04 25.51
N ASP A 2 31.25 26.16 24.31
CA ASP A 2 29.82 26.38 24.12
C ASP A 2 29.11 25.03 24.28
N LYS A 3 28.24 24.89 25.28
CA LYS A 3 27.53 23.63 25.54
C LYS A 3 26.55 23.39 24.40
N THR A 4 26.99 22.71 23.35
CA THR A 4 26.10 22.09 22.37
C THR A 4 25.29 21.02 23.11
N LYS A 5 24.16 21.41 23.71
CA LYS A 5 23.25 20.44 24.33
C LYS A 5 22.84 19.47 23.22
N ILE A 6 23.24 18.21 23.34
CA ILE A 6 22.85 17.14 22.42
C ILE A 6 21.35 16.88 22.62
N PHE A 7 20.51 17.66 21.97
CA PHE A 7 19.05 17.54 22.08
C PHE A 7 18.56 16.20 21.50
N VAL A 8 19.32 15.62 20.57
CA VAL A 8 18.99 14.33 19.94
C VAL A 8 19.26 13.10 20.81
N ALA A 9 19.98 13.23 21.93
CA ALA A 9 20.25 12.09 22.81
C ALA A 9 18.96 11.49 23.40
N VAL A 10 18.02 12.35 23.81
CA VAL A 10 16.73 11.92 24.37
C VAL A 10 15.90 11.11 23.36
N PRO A 11 15.61 11.58 22.13
CA PRO A 11 14.86 10.77 21.17
C PRO A 11 15.59 9.48 20.78
N ILE A 12 16.92 9.48 20.68
CA ILE A 12 17.70 8.24 20.45
C ILE A 12 17.46 7.23 21.58
N LEU A 13 17.54 7.68 22.84
CA LEU A 13 17.31 6.82 24.00
C LEU A 13 15.87 6.30 24.04
N ILE A 14 14.87 7.13 23.71
CA ILE A 14 13.46 6.71 23.64
C ILE A 14 13.26 5.65 22.56
N ILE A 15 13.80 5.88 21.35
CA ILE A 15 13.70 4.92 20.23
C ILE A 15 14.36 3.59 20.64
N ALA A 16 15.58 3.63 21.16
CA ALA A 16 16.29 2.44 21.60
C ALA A 16 15.54 1.72 22.73
N PHE A 17 15.00 2.47 23.70
CA PHE A 17 14.23 1.91 24.81
C PHE A 17 12.97 1.19 24.34
N LEU A 18 12.19 1.80 23.44
CA LEU A 18 11.00 1.20 22.86
C LEU A 18 11.34 -0.06 22.04
N ALA A 19 12.37 0.03 21.20
CA ALA A 19 12.80 -1.09 20.35
C ALA A 19 13.37 -2.28 21.15
N LEU A 20 14.06 -2.02 22.27
CA LEU A 20 14.72 -3.07 23.07
C LEU A 20 13.82 -3.67 24.15
N PHE A 21 13.06 -2.86 24.88
CA PHE A 21 12.29 -3.32 26.05
C PHE A 21 10.80 -3.55 25.77
N PHE A 22 10.27 -2.99 24.68
CA PHE A 22 8.88 -3.13 24.28
C PHE A 22 8.75 -3.64 22.85
N HIS A 23 9.74 -4.43 22.41
CA HIS A 23 9.84 -4.93 21.05
C HIS A 23 8.54 -5.59 20.58
N LEU A 24 8.17 -5.33 19.34
CA LEU A 24 7.06 -5.99 18.66
C LEU A 24 7.61 -6.70 17.42
N ASP A 25 7.59 -8.02 17.46
CA ASP A 25 8.15 -8.85 16.39
C ASP A 25 7.35 -8.67 15.11
N ILE A 26 8.05 -8.38 14.02
CA ILE A 26 7.50 -8.44 12.66
C ILE A 26 7.58 -9.89 12.18
N HIS A 27 6.46 -10.48 11.79
CA HIS A 27 6.42 -11.87 11.34
C HIS A 27 5.23 -12.11 10.40
N ILE A 28 5.21 -13.30 9.78
CA ILE A 28 4.08 -13.78 9.00
C ILE A 28 3.20 -14.67 9.88
N ILE A 29 1.89 -14.49 9.81
CA ILE A 29 0.89 -15.30 10.51
C ILE A 29 0.03 -16.08 9.53
N ASP A 30 -0.57 -17.16 10.01
CA ASP A 30 -1.74 -17.78 9.39
C ASP A 30 -2.98 -16.95 9.73
N ALA A 31 -3.70 -16.42 8.73
CA ALA A 31 -4.92 -15.65 8.95
C ALA A 31 -6.02 -16.46 9.65
N LEU A 32 -6.09 -17.78 9.42
CA LEU A 32 -7.15 -18.63 9.96
C LEU A 32 -6.92 -18.97 11.44
N SER A 33 -5.66 -19.16 11.85
CA SER A 33 -5.31 -19.50 13.24
C SER A 33 -4.75 -18.33 14.05
N LEU A 34 -4.38 -17.23 13.38
CA LEU A 34 -3.71 -16.04 13.92
C LEU A 34 -2.38 -16.35 14.63
N LYS A 35 -1.74 -17.46 14.25
CA LYS A 35 -0.46 -17.88 14.82
C LYS A 35 0.69 -17.56 13.87
N PRO A 36 1.87 -17.18 14.41
CA PRO A 36 3.08 -17.06 13.62
C PRO A 36 3.42 -18.36 12.90
N ILE A 37 3.93 -18.23 11.67
CA ILE A 37 4.41 -19.36 10.86
C ILE A 37 5.93 -19.22 10.69
N PRO A 38 6.75 -20.02 11.41
CA PRO A 38 8.20 -19.85 11.44
C PRO A 38 8.89 -20.20 10.11
N GLU A 39 8.20 -20.89 9.20
CA GLU A 39 8.73 -21.19 7.87
C GLU A 39 8.76 -19.98 6.92
N TYR A 40 8.10 -18.87 7.29
CA TYR A 40 8.10 -17.63 6.52
C TYR A 40 8.75 -16.48 7.28
N ASP A 41 9.81 -15.94 6.69
CA ASP A 41 10.53 -14.79 7.22
C ASP A 41 10.14 -13.49 6.50
N VAL A 42 10.62 -12.37 7.07
CA VAL A 42 10.47 -11.05 6.48
C VAL A 42 11.83 -10.50 6.07
N HIS A 43 11.98 -10.23 4.78
CA HIS A 43 13.13 -9.52 4.25
C HIS A 43 12.91 -8.01 4.31
N ILE A 44 13.89 -7.28 4.87
CA ILE A 44 13.92 -5.82 4.93
C ILE A 44 14.95 -5.31 3.92
N PRO A 45 14.55 -4.55 2.87
CA PRO A 45 15.47 -4.03 1.88
C PRO A 45 16.54 -3.13 2.50
N ILE A 46 17.78 -3.20 2.00
CA ILE A 46 18.91 -2.38 2.49
C ILE A 46 18.59 -0.88 2.38
N VAL A 47 17.97 -0.45 1.28
CA VAL A 47 17.56 0.96 1.10
C VAL A 47 16.58 1.38 2.19
N ARG A 48 15.67 0.50 2.62
CA ARG A 48 14.76 0.77 3.74
C ARG A 48 15.54 0.92 5.05
N LEU A 49 16.50 0.03 5.33
CA LEU A 49 17.36 0.15 6.52
C LEU A 49 18.13 1.47 6.54
N LEU A 50 18.76 1.86 5.43
CA LEU A 50 19.56 3.08 5.34
C LEU A 50 18.74 4.36 5.49
N PHE A 51 17.51 4.38 4.97
CA PHE A 51 16.62 5.55 5.03
C PHE A 51 15.42 5.32 5.95
N GLU A 52 15.58 4.50 6.98
CA GLU A 52 14.51 4.08 7.90
C GLU A 52 13.73 5.27 8.50
N PRO A 53 14.36 6.40 8.89
CA PRO A 53 13.62 7.54 9.43
C PRO A 53 12.61 8.19 8.48
N LEU A 54 12.80 8.00 7.17
CA LEU A 54 11.87 8.47 6.15
C LEU A 54 11.00 7.32 5.66
N LEU A 55 11.61 6.30 5.08
CA LEU A 55 10.89 5.19 4.44
C LEU A 55 10.10 4.35 5.45
N GLY A 56 10.67 4.09 6.63
CA GLY A 56 10.03 3.31 7.68
C GLY A 56 8.71 3.91 8.14
N LEU A 57 8.69 5.21 8.41
CA LEU A 57 7.46 5.93 8.79
C LEU A 57 6.41 5.90 7.68
N LEU A 58 6.79 6.26 6.45
CA LEU A 58 5.86 6.28 5.32
C LEU A 58 5.23 4.90 5.09
N LEU A 59 6.06 3.85 5.11
CA LEU A 59 5.64 2.47 4.91
C LEU A 59 4.79 1.93 6.08
N TYR A 60 5.09 2.31 7.32
CA TYR A 60 4.32 1.87 8.47
C TYR A 60 2.92 2.52 8.52
N PHE A 61 2.77 3.77 8.09
CA PHE A 61 1.46 4.39 7.89
C PHE A 61 0.73 3.84 6.65
N ASN A 62 1.46 3.51 5.57
CA ASN A 62 0.89 2.85 4.39
C ASN A 62 0.25 1.49 4.73
N ARG A 63 0.80 0.77 5.72
CA ARG A 63 0.26 -0.48 6.27
C ARG A 63 -0.61 -0.29 7.52
N ALA A 64 -1.19 0.89 7.72
CA ALA A 64 -2.23 1.03 8.74
C ALA A 64 -3.44 0.16 8.41
N ILE A 65 -4.24 -0.21 9.41
CA ILE A 65 -5.46 -1.02 9.19
C ILE A 65 -6.45 -0.21 8.34
N TYR A 66 -6.53 1.08 8.61
CA TYR A 66 -7.41 2.04 7.93
C TYR A 66 -6.57 3.14 7.26
N PRO A 67 -5.75 2.82 6.25
CA PRO A 67 -4.72 3.73 5.76
C PRO A 67 -5.32 4.99 5.12
N LEU A 68 -6.49 4.88 4.48
CA LEU A 68 -7.19 6.01 3.85
C LEU A 68 -7.76 7.01 4.87
N GLN A 69 -8.03 6.58 6.10
CA GLN A 69 -8.52 7.42 7.19
C GLN A 69 -7.37 7.91 8.09
N GLU A 70 -6.50 7.00 8.52
CA GLU A 70 -5.42 7.30 9.47
C GLU A 70 -4.36 8.23 8.91
N LEU A 71 -4.01 8.08 7.63
CA LEU A 71 -2.95 8.91 7.04
C LEU A 71 -3.38 10.38 6.96
N PRO A 72 -4.57 10.76 6.45
CA PRO A 72 -5.06 12.13 6.55
C PRO A 72 -5.12 12.66 7.98
N ILE A 73 -5.58 11.84 8.94
CA ILE A 73 -5.62 12.23 10.36
C ILE A 73 -4.20 12.53 10.87
N ALA A 74 -3.22 11.67 10.58
CA ALA A 74 -1.81 11.88 10.95
C ALA A 74 -1.25 13.19 10.36
N LEU A 75 -1.59 13.51 9.11
CA LEU A 75 -1.21 14.77 8.48
C LEU A 75 -1.91 15.98 9.11
N ILE A 76 -3.17 15.84 9.54
CA ILE A 76 -3.88 16.88 10.28
C ILE A 76 -3.23 17.10 11.66
N TRP A 77 -2.75 16.06 12.33
CA TRP A 77 -1.97 16.21 13.56
C TRP A 77 -0.70 17.03 13.35
N ILE A 78 0.00 16.85 12.23
CA ILE A 78 1.17 17.67 11.87
C ILE A 78 0.75 19.15 11.70
N LEU A 79 -0.37 19.41 11.01
CA LEU A 79 -0.92 20.76 10.85
C LEU A 79 -1.34 21.38 12.20
N GLY A 80 -1.97 20.59 13.07
CA GLY A 80 -2.39 20.98 14.41
C GLY A 80 -1.19 21.33 15.29
N LEU A 81 -0.16 20.47 15.32
CA LEU A 81 1.08 20.71 16.06
C LEU A 81 1.78 21.98 15.56
N TYR A 82 1.89 22.14 14.24
CA TYR A 82 2.46 23.36 13.65
C TYR A 82 1.65 24.60 14.03
N THR A 83 0.32 24.51 14.02
CA THR A 83 -0.58 25.60 14.40
C THR A 83 -0.42 25.98 15.87
N CYS A 84 -0.44 25.01 16.79
CA CYS A 84 -0.24 25.23 18.21
C CYS A 84 1.12 25.91 18.47
N LEU A 85 2.21 25.34 17.95
CA LEU A 85 3.56 25.91 18.12
C LEU A 85 3.69 27.29 17.49
N GLY A 86 3.06 27.50 16.33
CA GLY A 86 3.02 28.79 15.63
C GLY A 86 2.31 29.86 16.46
N MET A 87 1.12 29.54 16.98
CA MET A 87 0.33 30.45 17.82
C MET A 87 1.05 30.78 19.13
N THR A 88 1.60 29.78 19.83
CA THR A 88 2.39 29.99 21.04
C THR A 88 3.57 30.94 20.77
N ARG A 89 4.29 30.76 19.65
CA ARG A 89 5.36 31.68 19.25
C ARG A 89 4.87 33.10 19.00
N ILE A 90 3.71 33.28 18.37
CA ILE A 90 3.13 34.60 18.12
C ILE A 90 2.81 35.31 19.45
N PHE A 91 2.29 34.58 20.44
CA PHE A 91 1.95 35.16 21.75
C PHE A 91 3.18 35.54 22.58
N ILE A 92 4.25 34.75 22.53
CA ILE A 92 5.48 34.98 23.29
C ILE A 92 6.34 36.09 22.68
N VAL A 93 6.30 36.27 21.36
CA VAL A 93 7.10 37.30 20.68
C VAL A 93 6.62 38.71 21.04
N ALA A 94 7.59 39.62 21.27
CA ALA A 94 7.33 41.02 21.61
C ALA A 94 6.42 41.70 20.57
N ALA A 95 5.55 42.60 21.06
CA ALA A 95 4.53 43.30 20.27
C ALA A 95 4.99 43.82 18.88
N PRO A 96 6.14 44.50 18.72
CA PRO A 96 6.57 45.03 17.42
C PRO A 96 6.84 43.93 16.37
N PHE A 97 7.21 42.71 16.78
CA PHE A 97 7.51 41.59 15.88
C PHE A 97 6.32 40.62 15.69
N ARG A 98 5.25 40.77 16.49
CA ARG A 98 4.09 39.87 16.50
C ARG A 98 3.38 39.79 15.14
N ARG A 99 3.17 40.93 14.47
CA ARG A 99 2.56 40.99 13.13
C ARG A 99 3.40 40.22 12.10
N GLN A 100 4.72 40.37 12.14
CA GLN A 100 5.60 39.67 11.21
C GLN A 100 5.62 38.16 11.47
N ALA A 101 5.61 37.75 12.75
CA ALA A 101 5.48 36.35 13.14
C ALA A 101 4.16 35.74 12.63
N ALA A 102 3.04 36.45 12.81
CA ALA A 102 1.73 36.03 12.33
C ALA A 102 1.67 35.89 10.80
N LEU A 103 2.18 36.87 10.04
CA LEU A 103 2.23 36.79 8.58
C LEU A 103 3.09 35.64 8.08
N ARG A 104 4.23 35.37 8.74
CA ARG A 104 5.08 34.20 8.42
C ARG A 104 4.36 32.90 8.70
N PHE A 105 3.68 32.81 9.84
CA PHE A 105 2.88 31.65 10.21
C PHE A 105 1.77 31.38 9.19
N LEU A 106 0.95 32.38 8.89
CA LEU A 106 -0.15 32.28 7.92
C LEU A 106 0.35 31.95 6.51
N GLY A 107 1.43 32.60 6.05
CA GLY A 107 2.00 32.31 4.73
C GLY A 107 2.70 30.95 4.64
N ASN A 108 2.96 30.29 5.77
CA ASN A 108 3.53 28.95 5.82
C ASN A 108 2.48 27.85 5.85
N LEU A 109 1.24 28.17 6.28
CA LEU A 109 0.20 27.17 6.45
C LEU A 109 -0.22 26.54 5.11
N PRO A 110 -0.49 27.30 4.02
CA PRO A 110 -0.77 26.69 2.71
C PRO A 110 0.41 25.91 2.14
N LEU A 111 1.67 26.31 2.42
CA LEU A 111 2.85 25.53 2.04
C LEU A 111 2.85 24.17 2.73
N LEU A 112 2.61 24.15 4.04
CA LEU A 112 2.58 22.92 4.82
C LEU A 112 1.44 22.00 4.38
N ILE A 113 0.24 22.55 4.12
CA ILE A 113 -0.89 21.79 3.58
C ILE A 113 -0.51 21.11 2.25
N GLY A 114 0.07 21.86 1.30
CA GLY A 114 0.48 21.29 0.02
C GLY A 114 1.62 20.27 0.15
N ILE A 115 2.56 20.45 1.08
CA ILE A 115 3.61 19.46 1.39
C ILE A 115 2.98 18.18 1.96
N CYS A 116 2.09 18.29 2.95
CA CYS A 116 1.37 17.15 3.51
C CYS A 116 0.57 16.41 2.44
N PHE A 117 -0.13 17.13 1.56
CA PHE A 117 -0.84 16.53 0.44
C PHE A 117 0.12 15.83 -0.53
N SER A 118 1.29 16.41 -0.82
CA SER A 118 2.29 15.76 -1.68
C SER A 118 2.80 14.46 -1.05
N ILE A 119 3.03 14.44 0.28
CA ILE A 119 3.42 13.23 1.02
C ILE A 119 2.30 12.18 0.97
N PHE A 120 1.05 12.60 1.13
CA PHE A 120 -0.12 11.72 0.98
C PHE A 120 -0.13 11.03 -0.39
N ILE A 121 0.07 11.80 -1.47
CA ILE A 121 0.14 11.26 -2.83
C ILE A 121 1.35 10.33 -3.02
N VAL A 122 2.51 10.64 -2.44
CA VAL A 122 3.66 9.72 -2.46
C VAL A 122 3.30 8.37 -1.84
N ILE A 123 2.67 8.36 -0.66
CA ILE A 123 2.31 7.12 0.03
C ILE A 123 1.25 6.33 -0.75
N LEU A 124 0.29 7.02 -1.37
CA LEU A 124 -0.80 6.36 -2.09
C LEU A 124 -0.40 5.81 -3.45
N PHE A 125 0.51 6.45 -4.18
CA PHE A 125 0.73 6.14 -5.60
C PHE A 125 2.14 5.63 -5.91
N ILE A 126 3.11 5.81 -5.01
CA ILE A 126 4.48 5.40 -5.27
C ILE A 126 4.77 4.10 -4.53
N PRO A 127 5.14 3.01 -5.23
CA PRO A 127 5.53 1.76 -4.59
C PRO A 127 6.90 1.92 -3.91
N LEU A 128 6.86 2.32 -2.63
CA LEU A 128 8.05 2.49 -1.80
C LEU A 128 8.72 1.14 -1.51
N PRO A 129 10.02 1.11 -1.19
CA PRO A 129 10.74 -0.13 -1.04
C PRO A 129 10.39 -0.86 0.27
N ASN A 130 9.29 -1.61 0.25
CA ASN A 130 8.74 -2.28 1.42
C ASN A 130 9.39 -3.63 1.73
N ASN A 131 9.12 -4.12 2.94
CA ASN A 131 9.35 -5.51 3.35
C ASN A 131 8.67 -6.49 2.40
N THR A 132 9.33 -7.63 2.21
CA THR A 132 8.85 -8.74 1.37
C THR A 132 8.91 -10.03 2.17
N ILE A 133 8.03 -10.97 1.86
CA ILE A 133 8.07 -12.30 2.46
C ILE A 133 9.26 -13.10 1.92
N VAL A 134 9.78 -14.01 2.73
CA VAL A 134 10.73 -15.05 2.34
C VAL A 134 10.09 -16.40 2.64
N ASN A 135 9.94 -17.22 1.61
CA ASN A 135 9.47 -18.59 1.75
C ASN A 135 10.66 -19.52 1.95
N ASN A 136 10.79 -20.14 3.13
CA ASN A 136 11.85 -21.11 3.42
C ASN A 136 11.40 -22.58 3.22
N THR A 137 10.20 -22.82 2.69
CA THR A 137 9.73 -24.19 2.42
C THR A 137 10.11 -24.66 1.03
N SER A 138 10.25 -25.98 0.86
CA SER A 138 10.62 -26.60 -0.42
C SER A 138 9.43 -27.08 -1.25
N ASN A 139 8.23 -27.10 -0.66
CA ASN A 139 7.05 -27.77 -1.21
C ASN A 139 5.83 -26.85 -1.28
N GLU A 140 5.96 -25.58 -0.90
CA GLU A 140 4.88 -24.62 -1.03
C GLU A 140 5.28 -23.48 -1.93
N ILE A 141 4.28 -22.96 -2.63
CA ILE A 141 4.41 -21.81 -3.49
C ILE A 141 3.55 -20.67 -2.96
N LEU A 142 3.91 -19.44 -3.29
CA LEU A 142 3.14 -18.25 -2.97
C LEU A 142 2.31 -17.82 -4.17
N LEU A 143 1.00 -17.69 -3.96
CA LEU A 143 -0.01 -17.36 -4.96
C LEU A 143 -0.87 -16.18 -4.51
N THR A 144 -1.25 -15.32 -5.47
CA THR A 144 -2.45 -14.47 -5.33
C THR A 144 -3.46 -14.79 -6.41
N THR A 145 -4.74 -14.68 -6.05
CA THR A 145 -5.89 -14.96 -6.91
C THR A 145 -6.63 -13.72 -7.38
N HIS A 146 -6.23 -12.53 -6.92
CA HIS A 146 -6.99 -11.30 -7.16
C HIS A 146 -6.05 -10.11 -7.33
N ALA A 147 -5.97 -9.56 -8.55
CA ALA A 147 -5.18 -8.38 -8.88
C ALA A 147 -5.62 -7.73 -10.21
N HIS A 148 -5.48 -6.41 -10.29
CA HIS A 148 -5.97 -5.55 -11.37
C HIS A 148 -4.88 -4.70 -12.00
N THR A 149 -4.90 -4.64 -13.32
CA THR A 149 -3.99 -3.86 -14.15
C THR A 149 -4.74 -2.68 -14.78
N GLU A 150 -4.02 -1.86 -15.53
CA GLU A 150 -4.57 -0.74 -16.32
C GLU A 150 -5.60 -1.15 -17.40
N TYR A 151 -5.83 -2.45 -17.58
CA TYR A 151 -6.90 -2.99 -18.43
C TYR A 151 -8.21 -3.25 -17.68
N SER A 152 -8.22 -3.04 -16.37
CA SER A 152 -9.39 -2.88 -15.52
C SER A 152 -9.81 -1.41 -15.45
N HIS A 153 -11.04 -1.12 -15.02
CA HIS A 153 -11.52 0.25 -14.91
C HIS A 153 -10.84 1.05 -13.78
N ASP A 154 -10.27 0.37 -12.78
CA ASP A 154 -9.74 0.88 -11.53
C ASP A 154 -8.25 0.59 -11.27
N GLY A 155 -7.57 -0.12 -12.18
CA GLY A 155 -6.14 -0.43 -12.05
C GLY A 155 -5.21 0.67 -12.59
N LEU A 156 -4.05 0.79 -11.96
CA LEU A 156 -3.01 1.80 -12.20
C LEU A 156 -1.61 1.22 -12.34
N ILE A 157 -1.50 0.06 -13.01
CA ILE A 157 -0.21 -0.61 -13.22
C ILE A 157 -0.23 -1.38 -14.53
N SER A 158 0.88 -1.37 -15.27
CA SER A 158 1.00 -2.19 -16.47
C SER A 158 1.12 -3.67 -16.11
N GLN A 159 0.86 -4.57 -17.06
CA GLN A 159 1.03 -6.01 -16.84
C GLN A 159 2.49 -6.39 -16.53
N GLU A 160 3.47 -5.72 -17.14
CA GLU A 160 4.90 -5.91 -16.86
C GLU A 160 5.29 -5.43 -15.48
N GLU A 161 4.82 -4.26 -15.07
CA GLU A 161 5.04 -3.73 -13.73
C GLU A 161 4.35 -4.60 -12.66
N MET A 162 3.16 -5.13 -12.97
CA MET A 162 2.43 -6.09 -12.14
C MET A 162 3.25 -7.37 -11.93
N TRP A 163 3.81 -7.93 -13.01
CA TRP A 163 4.68 -9.10 -12.93
C TRP A 163 5.94 -8.83 -12.10
N ALA A 164 6.59 -7.66 -12.30
CA ALA A 164 7.76 -7.27 -11.54
C ALA A 164 7.45 -7.06 -10.05
N TRP A 165 6.28 -6.50 -9.73
CA TRP A 165 5.81 -6.33 -8.37
C TRP A 165 5.57 -7.66 -7.68
N HIS A 166 4.92 -8.62 -8.35
CA HIS A 166 4.71 -9.97 -7.80
C HIS A 166 6.02 -10.71 -7.56
N LYS A 167 6.94 -10.66 -8.55
CA LYS A 167 8.28 -11.24 -8.43
C LYS A 167 9.03 -10.69 -7.21
N ARG A 168 8.97 -9.37 -7.02
CA ARG A 168 9.59 -8.71 -5.89
C ARG A 168 9.01 -9.17 -4.55
N ASN A 169 7.70 -9.42 -4.49
CA ASN A 169 6.99 -9.82 -3.28
C ASN A 169 6.98 -11.35 -3.06
N GLY A 170 7.86 -12.09 -3.73
CA GLY A 170 8.08 -13.51 -3.49
C GLY A 170 7.02 -14.45 -4.06
N PHE A 171 6.09 -13.96 -4.88
CA PHE A 171 5.11 -14.82 -5.53
C PHE A 171 5.77 -15.75 -6.55
N ASP A 172 5.28 -16.98 -6.61
CA ASP A 172 5.66 -17.99 -7.61
C ASP A 172 4.69 -18.01 -8.79
N ALA A 173 3.43 -17.65 -8.54
CA ALA A 173 2.40 -17.48 -9.54
C ALA A 173 1.37 -16.44 -9.08
N PHE A 174 0.61 -15.89 -10.03
CA PHE A 174 -0.48 -14.98 -9.72
C PHE A 174 -1.53 -14.97 -10.84
N PHE A 175 -2.78 -14.71 -10.47
CA PHE A 175 -3.83 -14.39 -11.42
C PHE A 175 -3.91 -12.88 -11.65
N ILE A 176 -4.11 -12.48 -12.91
CA ILE A 176 -4.62 -11.15 -13.24
C ILE A 176 -6.11 -11.30 -13.52
N THR A 177 -6.92 -10.53 -12.82
CA THR A 177 -8.38 -10.65 -12.76
C THR A 177 -9.07 -9.34 -13.14
N ASP A 178 -8.55 -8.62 -14.16
CA ASP A 178 -9.14 -7.36 -14.62
C ASP A 178 -10.66 -7.45 -14.82
N HIS A 179 -11.37 -6.39 -14.45
CA HIS A 179 -12.81 -6.30 -14.63
C HIS A 179 -13.21 -6.46 -16.10
N ALA A 180 -14.04 -7.47 -16.38
CA ALA A 180 -14.60 -7.75 -17.71
C ALA A 180 -13.58 -7.91 -18.86
N ASN A 181 -12.30 -8.15 -18.56
CA ASN A 181 -11.24 -8.21 -19.57
C ASN A 181 -10.14 -9.25 -19.29
N HIS A 182 -10.39 -10.50 -19.63
CA HIS A 182 -9.35 -11.55 -19.58
C HIS A 182 -8.45 -11.60 -20.83
N LYS A 183 -8.85 -10.99 -21.96
CA LYS A 183 -8.15 -11.17 -23.25
C LYS A 183 -6.74 -10.62 -23.22
N LYS A 184 -6.55 -9.42 -22.64
CA LYS A 184 -5.21 -8.82 -22.49
C LYS A 184 -4.30 -9.68 -21.61
N THR A 185 -4.86 -10.25 -20.55
CA THR A 185 -4.14 -11.20 -19.70
C THR A 185 -3.79 -12.49 -20.44
N LEU A 186 -4.70 -13.03 -21.24
CA LEU A 186 -4.46 -14.22 -22.07
C LEU A 186 -3.32 -13.99 -23.07
N ASP A 187 -3.34 -12.85 -23.77
CA ASP A 187 -2.26 -12.46 -24.70
C ASP A 187 -0.92 -12.41 -23.94
N PHE A 188 -0.86 -11.68 -22.82
CA PHE A 188 0.37 -11.52 -22.02
C PHE A 188 0.90 -12.84 -21.46
N ALA A 189 0.01 -13.68 -20.91
CA ALA A 189 0.36 -14.98 -20.39
C ALA A 189 0.81 -15.95 -21.51
N THR A 190 0.32 -15.78 -22.74
CA THR A 190 0.79 -16.51 -23.92
C THR A 190 2.20 -16.09 -24.31
N LEU A 191 2.51 -14.78 -24.30
CA LEU A 191 3.87 -14.28 -24.53
C LEU A 191 4.85 -14.88 -23.51
N GLN A 192 4.45 -14.97 -22.24
CA GLN A 192 5.26 -15.60 -21.19
C GLN A 192 5.51 -17.09 -21.47
N ARG A 193 4.46 -17.86 -21.75
CA ARG A 193 4.57 -19.31 -22.02
C ARG A 193 5.38 -19.60 -23.29
N ASN A 194 5.39 -18.67 -24.25
CA ASN A 194 6.22 -18.74 -25.45
C ASN A 194 7.68 -18.29 -25.23
N GLY A 195 8.08 -17.99 -23.99
CA GLY A 195 9.46 -17.67 -23.63
C GLY A 195 9.91 -16.24 -23.99
N GLN A 196 8.98 -15.31 -24.23
CA GLN A 196 9.34 -13.92 -24.54
C GLN A 196 9.90 -13.17 -23.31
N PHE A 197 9.56 -13.62 -22.11
CA PHE A 197 10.12 -13.14 -20.85
C PHE A 197 10.09 -14.27 -19.80
N PRO A 198 10.79 -14.12 -18.65
CA PRO A 198 10.94 -15.22 -17.70
C PRO A 198 9.61 -15.77 -17.16
N ILE A 199 9.54 -17.09 -16.99
CA ILE A 199 8.34 -17.81 -16.56
C ILE A 199 7.96 -17.59 -15.08
N ALA A 200 8.89 -17.10 -14.26
CA ALA A 200 8.71 -16.97 -12.81
C ALA A 200 8.65 -15.48 -12.39
N PRO A 201 7.55 -15.02 -11.77
CA PRO A 201 6.33 -15.77 -11.44
C PRO A 201 5.46 -16.11 -12.65
N LEU A 202 4.72 -17.23 -12.57
CA LEU A 202 3.79 -17.68 -13.61
C LEU A 202 2.53 -16.80 -13.63
N ILE A 203 2.20 -16.28 -14.80
CA ILE A 203 0.96 -15.50 -15.01
C ILE A 203 -0.17 -16.46 -15.38
N MET A 204 -1.23 -16.40 -14.59
CA MET A 204 -2.47 -17.12 -14.84
C MET A 204 -3.60 -16.17 -15.20
N VAL A 205 -4.50 -16.67 -16.05
CA VAL A 205 -5.59 -15.87 -16.62
C VAL A 205 -6.80 -15.98 -15.73
N GLY A 206 -7.34 -14.85 -15.31
CA GLY A 206 -8.63 -14.76 -14.66
C GLY A 206 -9.41 -13.53 -15.11
N GLN A 207 -10.55 -13.32 -14.46
CA GLN A 207 -11.36 -12.13 -14.62
C GLN A 207 -12.20 -11.92 -13.37
N GLU A 208 -12.30 -10.69 -12.90
CA GLU A 208 -13.30 -10.33 -11.92
C GLU A 208 -14.63 -10.02 -12.62
N HIS A 209 -15.66 -10.77 -12.25
CA HIS A 209 -17.03 -10.53 -12.67
C HIS A 209 -17.77 -9.75 -11.61
N SER A 210 -18.24 -8.55 -11.98
CA SER A 210 -19.07 -7.69 -11.14
C SER A 210 -20.55 -8.00 -11.38
N GLY A 211 -21.02 -9.09 -10.75
CA GLY A 211 -22.41 -9.56 -10.80
C GLY A 211 -23.22 -9.10 -9.59
N SER A 212 -23.94 -10.03 -8.94
CA SER A 212 -24.58 -9.74 -7.65
C SER A 212 -23.56 -9.47 -6.54
N ASN A 213 -22.38 -10.08 -6.62
CA ASN A 213 -21.17 -9.71 -5.91
C ASN A 213 -19.99 -9.81 -6.89
N HIS A 214 -18.84 -9.36 -6.44
CA HIS A 214 -17.59 -9.58 -7.13
C HIS A 214 -17.13 -11.05 -7.02
N MET A 215 -16.74 -11.64 -8.14
CA MET A 215 -16.26 -13.02 -8.21
C MET A 215 -15.01 -13.11 -9.07
N SER A 216 -13.93 -13.67 -8.52
CA SER A 216 -12.75 -14.05 -9.28
C SER A 216 -13.00 -15.34 -10.04
N LEU A 217 -13.07 -15.24 -11.36
CA LEU A 217 -13.16 -16.37 -12.28
C LEU A 217 -11.76 -16.75 -12.72
N LEU A 218 -11.25 -17.87 -12.23
CA LEU A 218 -9.85 -18.27 -12.34
C LEU A 218 -9.65 -19.36 -13.39
N GLY A 219 -8.53 -19.33 -14.11
CA GLY A 219 -8.16 -20.37 -15.08
C GLY A 219 -8.91 -20.27 -16.40
N LEU A 220 -9.23 -19.04 -16.83
CA LEU A 220 -10.02 -18.81 -18.04
C LEU A 220 -9.21 -19.10 -19.30
N LYS A 221 -9.85 -19.80 -20.26
CA LYS A 221 -9.24 -20.19 -21.54
C LYS A 221 -10.11 -19.72 -22.71
N GLY A 222 -9.46 -19.37 -23.82
CA GLY A 222 -10.14 -19.00 -25.06
C GLY A 222 -11.02 -17.74 -24.92
N THR A 223 -12.15 -17.72 -25.62
CA THR A 223 -13.09 -16.59 -25.56
C THR A 223 -14.08 -16.75 -24.41
N PHE A 224 -14.01 -15.85 -23.42
CA PHE A 224 -14.87 -15.88 -22.24
C PHE A 224 -15.57 -14.52 -22.01
N GLY A 225 -16.87 -14.44 -22.26
CA GLY A 225 -17.62 -13.19 -22.10
C GLY A 225 -18.56 -13.24 -20.90
N THR A 226 -18.48 -12.25 -20.00
CA THR A 226 -19.32 -12.20 -18.79
C THR A 226 -20.37 -11.11 -18.77
N LYS A 227 -20.22 -10.09 -19.62
CA LYS A 227 -21.08 -8.91 -19.63
C LYS A 227 -22.56 -9.29 -19.83
N ASP A 228 -23.43 -8.70 -19.02
CA ASP A 228 -24.89 -8.84 -19.05
C ASP A 228 -25.38 -10.30 -18.90
N LYS A 229 -24.62 -11.14 -18.19
CA LYS A 229 -24.99 -12.54 -17.91
C LYS A 229 -25.23 -12.75 -16.43
N GLU A 230 -26.20 -13.61 -16.14
CA GLU A 230 -26.55 -14.07 -14.79
C GLU A 230 -25.40 -14.83 -14.13
N ASP A 231 -25.27 -14.68 -12.82
CA ASP A 231 -24.18 -15.29 -12.04
C ASP A 231 -24.15 -16.82 -12.18
N SER A 232 -25.31 -17.48 -12.19
CA SER A 232 -25.39 -18.94 -12.38
C SER A 232 -24.75 -19.41 -13.69
N LEU A 233 -25.05 -18.70 -14.79
CA LEU A 233 -24.46 -19.00 -16.09
C LEU A 233 -22.94 -18.78 -16.08
N ILE A 234 -22.46 -17.74 -15.39
CA ILE A 234 -21.03 -17.43 -15.30
C ILE A 234 -20.28 -18.49 -14.49
N VAL A 235 -20.82 -18.91 -13.36
CA VAL A 235 -20.24 -19.97 -12.55
C VAL A 235 -20.19 -21.28 -13.34
N ASP A 236 -21.32 -21.68 -13.94
CA ASP A 236 -21.41 -22.90 -14.77
C ASP A 236 -20.41 -22.89 -15.93
N LEU A 237 -20.30 -21.77 -16.65
CA LEU A 237 -19.36 -21.63 -17.76
C LEU A 237 -17.91 -21.71 -17.28
N THR A 238 -17.58 -21.05 -16.16
CA THR A 238 -16.23 -21.09 -15.58
C THR A 238 -15.84 -22.53 -15.26
N HIS A 239 -16.73 -23.27 -14.58
CA HIS A 239 -16.46 -24.67 -14.24
C HIS A 239 -16.37 -25.58 -15.46
N ARG A 240 -17.21 -25.35 -16.48
CA ARG A 240 -17.18 -26.10 -17.75
C ARG A 240 -15.85 -25.99 -18.48
N TYR A 241 -15.19 -24.84 -18.37
CA TYR A 241 -13.86 -24.62 -18.96
C TYR A 241 -12.70 -25.05 -18.04
N GLY A 242 -12.99 -25.72 -16.92
CA GLY A 242 -11.98 -26.19 -15.98
C GLY A 242 -11.48 -25.12 -15.00
N GLY A 243 -12.10 -23.94 -14.99
CA GLY A 243 -11.77 -22.85 -14.07
C GLY A 243 -12.36 -23.04 -12.68
N ALA A 244 -12.10 -22.08 -11.80
CA ALA A 244 -12.63 -22.02 -10.43
C ALA A 244 -13.25 -20.65 -10.14
N VAL A 245 -14.16 -20.59 -9.17
CA VAL A 245 -14.86 -19.37 -8.77
C VAL A 245 -14.64 -19.08 -7.29
N ILE A 246 -14.04 -17.93 -7.00
CA ILE A 246 -13.87 -17.41 -5.65
C ILE A 246 -14.73 -16.16 -5.46
N ILE A 247 -15.49 -16.10 -4.37
CA ILE A 247 -16.27 -14.92 -4.02
C ILE A 247 -15.35 -13.89 -3.37
N ASN A 248 -15.22 -12.72 -3.99
CA ASN A 248 -14.31 -11.67 -3.53
C ASN A 248 -14.98 -10.83 -2.46
N HIS A 249 -14.19 -10.42 -1.46
CA HIS A 249 -14.52 -9.45 -0.41
C HIS A 249 -16.01 -9.38 -0.01
N TRP A 250 -16.63 -10.55 0.25
CA TRP A 250 -18.08 -10.66 0.51
C TRP A 250 -18.50 -9.82 1.73
N PHE A 251 -17.58 -9.69 2.70
CA PHE A 251 -17.74 -8.89 3.90
C PHE A 251 -17.92 -7.38 3.68
N ASP A 252 -17.76 -6.88 2.45
CA ASP A 252 -18.13 -5.49 2.11
C ASP A 252 -19.66 -5.26 2.18
N GLY A 253 -20.46 -6.33 2.26
CA GLY A 253 -21.91 -6.27 2.49
C GLY A 253 -22.72 -5.79 1.28
N LYS A 254 -22.16 -5.83 0.07
CA LYS A 254 -22.80 -5.35 -1.17
C LYS A 254 -23.54 -6.44 -1.95
N GLY A 255 -23.32 -7.72 -1.62
CA GLY A 255 -23.84 -8.87 -2.36
C GLY A 255 -25.03 -9.58 -1.71
N ASN A 256 -25.43 -10.71 -2.30
CA ASN A 256 -26.39 -11.63 -1.71
C ASN A 256 -25.79 -12.35 -0.49
N ASP A 257 -26.62 -13.09 0.23
CA ASP A 257 -26.16 -13.94 1.34
C ASP A 257 -25.18 -15.02 0.86
N LYS A 258 -24.23 -15.41 1.72
CA LYS A 258 -23.21 -16.44 1.44
C LYS A 258 -23.80 -17.78 0.99
N GLU A 259 -25.00 -18.12 1.44
CA GLU A 259 -25.76 -19.30 1.04
C GLU A 259 -26.09 -19.29 -0.46
N PHE A 260 -26.43 -18.13 -1.03
CA PHE A 260 -26.71 -17.97 -2.46
C PHE A 260 -25.50 -18.39 -3.31
N TYR A 261 -24.31 -17.91 -2.97
CA TYR A 261 -23.09 -18.23 -3.74
C TYR A 261 -22.65 -19.69 -3.57
N LYS A 262 -22.86 -20.27 -2.37
CA LYS A 262 -22.68 -21.71 -2.16
C LYS A 262 -23.57 -22.51 -3.10
N ASP A 263 -24.85 -22.13 -3.20
CA ASP A 263 -25.84 -22.83 -4.02
C ASP A 263 -25.60 -22.64 -5.52
N LEU A 264 -25.00 -21.51 -5.93
CA LEU A 264 -24.47 -21.33 -7.29
C LEU A 264 -23.29 -22.25 -7.61
N GLY A 265 -22.63 -22.80 -6.60
CA GLY A 265 -21.50 -23.71 -6.77
C GLY A 265 -20.12 -23.06 -6.58
N ALA A 266 -20.02 -21.87 -5.99
CA ALA A 266 -18.73 -21.23 -5.70
C ALA A 266 -17.74 -22.19 -5.01
N ASP A 267 -16.46 -22.09 -5.35
CA ASP A 267 -15.40 -22.98 -4.83
C ASP A 267 -14.86 -22.50 -3.48
N GLY A 268 -14.96 -21.20 -3.23
CA GLY A 268 -14.48 -20.61 -2.00
C GLY A 268 -14.81 -19.13 -1.86
N PHE A 269 -14.33 -18.57 -0.76
CA PHE A 269 -14.46 -17.16 -0.41
C PHE A 269 -13.08 -16.58 -0.09
N GLU A 270 -12.92 -15.30 -0.41
CA GLU A 270 -11.90 -14.51 0.26
C GLU A 270 -12.27 -14.35 1.73
N ILE A 271 -11.39 -14.82 2.63
CA ILE A 271 -11.59 -14.73 4.08
C ILE A 271 -10.98 -13.45 4.67
N GLU A 272 -10.01 -12.89 3.96
CA GLU A 272 -9.37 -11.59 4.23
C GLU A 272 -9.09 -10.95 2.87
N ASN A 273 -9.18 -9.63 2.78
CA ASN A 273 -8.84 -8.88 1.57
C ASN A 273 -8.01 -7.64 1.95
N VAL A 274 -7.03 -7.27 1.12
CA VAL A 274 -6.17 -6.10 1.38
C VAL A 274 -6.21 -5.05 0.27
N GLY A 275 -7.30 -4.97 -0.48
CA GLY A 275 -7.57 -3.90 -1.45
C GLY A 275 -7.84 -2.56 -0.77
N LYS A 276 -8.73 -2.55 0.24
CA LYS A 276 -9.11 -1.34 1.00
C LYS A 276 -8.59 -1.30 2.43
N GLU A 277 -8.91 -2.29 3.25
CA GLU A 277 -8.52 -2.38 4.67
C GLU A 277 -7.53 -3.53 4.87
N LEU A 278 -6.81 -3.64 6.00
CA LEU A 278 -5.93 -4.81 6.24
C LEU A 278 -6.65 -5.97 6.94
N TYR A 279 -7.70 -5.65 7.69
CA TYR A 279 -8.49 -6.61 8.44
C TYR A 279 -9.93 -6.16 8.38
N TYR A 280 -10.83 -7.13 8.25
CA TYR A 280 -12.26 -6.90 8.36
C TYR A 280 -12.74 -7.16 9.78
N ASP A 281 -14.02 -6.83 10.02
CA ASP A 281 -14.68 -7.08 11.29
C ASP A 281 -14.47 -8.54 11.74
N ARG A 282 -13.95 -8.71 12.96
CA ARG A 282 -13.56 -10.03 13.47
C ARG A 282 -14.75 -10.93 13.80
N THR A 283 -15.94 -10.36 13.92
CA THR A 283 -17.18 -11.13 14.09
C THR A 283 -17.58 -11.72 12.75
N LEU A 284 -17.60 -10.90 11.70
CA LEU A 284 -17.91 -11.31 10.33
C LEU A 284 -16.89 -12.31 9.78
N PHE A 285 -15.60 -12.10 10.06
CA PHE A 285 -14.54 -13.07 9.76
C PHE A 285 -14.84 -14.45 10.38
N LYS A 286 -15.22 -14.50 11.66
CA LYS A 286 -15.51 -15.76 12.35
C LYS A 286 -16.76 -16.44 11.79
N GLU A 287 -17.78 -15.65 11.43
CA GLU A 287 -19.00 -16.17 10.79
C GLU A 287 -18.68 -16.80 9.43
N LEU A 288 -17.96 -16.08 8.57
CA LEU A 288 -17.63 -16.55 7.24
C LEU A 288 -16.68 -17.77 7.29
N LYS A 289 -15.69 -17.75 8.19
CA LYS A 289 -14.79 -18.89 8.42
C LYS A 289 -15.59 -20.13 8.81
N LYS A 290 -16.49 -20.00 9.80
CA LYS A 290 -17.34 -21.10 10.23
C LYS A 290 -18.22 -21.63 9.11
N PHE A 291 -18.82 -20.74 8.32
CA PHE A 291 -19.61 -21.12 7.15
C PHE A 291 -18.78 -21.92 6.14
N CYS A 292 -17.57 -21.47 5.84
CA CYS A 292 -16.68 -22.18 4.91
C CYS A 292 -16.29 -23.57 5.43
N GLU A 293 -15.99 -23.69 6.73
CA GLU A 293 -15.70 -24.96 7.39
C GLU A 293 -16.89 -25.92 7.35
N ASP A 294 -18.08 -25.45 7.71
CA ASP A 294 -19.31 -26.25 7.76
C ASP A 294 -19.73 -26.75 6.36
N HIS A 295 -19.41 -25.99 5.30
CA HIS A 295 -19.79 -26.30 3.91
C HIS A 295 -18.64 -26.78 3.02
N LYS A 296 -17.45 -27.00 3.58
CA LYS A 296 -16.24 -27.42 2.84
C LYS A 296 -15.93 -26.53 1.65
N LEU A 297 -16.00 -25.21 1.87
CA LEU A 297 -15.60 -24.19 0.92
C LEU A 297 -14.16 -23.77 1.20
N LEU A 298 -13.42 -23.44 0.15
CA LEU A 298 -12.04 -22.98 0.28
C LEU A 298 -12.01 -21.54 0.83
N MET A 299 -11.05 -21.26 1.70
CA MET A 299 -10.75 -19.92 2.20
C MET A 299 -9.42 -19.44 1.62
N LEU A 300 -9.44 -18.27 0.99
CA LEU A 300 -8.27 -17.63 0.38
C LEU A 300 -8.11 -16.19 0.87
N GLY A 301 -6.90 -15.66 0.78
CA GLY A 301 -6.62 -14.23 0.92
C GLY A 301 -6.74 -13.52 -0.43
N GLY A 302 -7.49 -12.42 -0.46
CA GLY A 302 -7.62 -11.51 -1.59
C GLY A 302 -6.60 -10.40 -1.53
N LEU A 303 -5.63 -10.38 -2.44
CA LEU A 303 -4.69 -9.27 -2.49
C LEU A 303 -5.37 -7.99 -3.01
N ASP A 304 -6.23 -8.14 -4.02
CA ASP A 304 -6.99 -7.06 -4.65
C ASP A 304 -6.11 -5.84 -5.00
N PHE A 305 -4.96 -6.15 -5.60
CA PHE A 305 -3.94 -5.15 -5.87
C PHE A 305 -4.19 -4.46 -7.19
N HIS A 306 -4.38 -3.14 -7.14
CA HIS A 306 -4.68 -2.30 -8.28
C HIS A 306 -3.50 -1.46 -8.77
N GLY A 307 -2.28 -1.67 -8.26
CA GLY A 307 -1.12 -0.87 -8.68
C GLY A 307 -0.84 0.39 -7.87
N TYR A 308 -1.65 0.71 -6.86
CA TYR A 308 -1.36 1.80 -5.92
C TYR A 308 -0.07 1.51 -5.12
N GLY A 309 0.45 2.52 -4.43
CA GLY A 309 1.65 2.44 -3.58
C GLY A 309 1.49 1.58 -2.32
N ARG A 310 0.45 0.75 -2.24
CA ARG A 310 0.18 -0.13 -1.11
C ARG A 310 1.19 -1.27 -1.04
N ALA A 311 1.72 -1.48 0.16
CA ALA A 311 2.53 -2.62 0.52
C ALA A 311 1.78 -3.95 0.40
N CYS A 312 2.45 -5.00 -0.09
CA CYS A 312 1.92 -6.36 -0.02
C CYS A 312 1.78 -6.80 1.44
N GLY A 313 0.62 -7.37 1.78
CA GLY A 313 0.30 -7.78 3.16
C GLY A 313 -0.37 -9.14 3.28
N ILE A 314 -0.69 -9.80 2.16
CA ILE A 314 -1.36 -11.10 2.14
C ILE A 314 -0.83 -11.98 1.01
N TRP A 315 -0.74 -13.29 1.27
CA TRP A 315 -0.35 -14.31 0.31
C TRP A 315 -1.18 -15.57 0.56
N ASN A 316 -1.29 -16.43 -0.45
CA ASN A 316 -1.77 -17.79 -0.25
C ASN A 316 -0.61 -18.76 -0.47
N ALA A 317 -0.29 -19.57 0.52
CA ALA A 317 0.66 -20.66 0.39
C ALA A 317 -0.05 -21.94 -0.04
N PHE A 318 0.33 -22.46 -1.20
CA PHE A 318 -0.21 -23.70 -1.75
C PHE A 318 0.84 -24.80 -1.68
N GLN A 319 0.49 -25.94 -1.09
CA GLN A 319 1.35 -27.12 -1.03
C GLN A 319 1.36 -27.85 -2.38
N ILE A 320 2.36 -27.54 -3.22
CA ILE A 320 2.59 -28.14 -4.53
C ILE A 320 4.05 -28.60 -4.59
N PRO A 321 4.34 -29.86 -4.18
CA PRO A 321 5.71 -30.38 -4.23
C PRO A 321 6.19 -30.46 -5.69
N HIS A 322 7.49 -30.33 -5.89
CA HIS A 322 8.12 -30.39 -7.23
C HIS A 322 7.67 -29.29 -8.20
N TRP A 323 7.10 -28.17 -7.72
CA TRP A 323 6.67 -27.04 -8.54
C TRP A 323 7.71 -26.60 -9.59
N HIS A 324 8.98 -26.52 -9.23
CA HIS A 324 10.04 -26.08 -10.15
C HIS A 324 10.36 -27.07 -11.28
N GLN A 325 9.90 -28.32 -11.17
CA GLN A 325 10.07 -29.36 -12.18
C GLN A 325 8.88 -29.43 -13.16
N MET A 326 7.75 -28.81 -12.81
CA MET A 326 6.54 -28.78 -13.62
C MET A 326 6.63 -27.78 -14.78
N ASP A 327 6.01 -28.15 -15.90
CA ASP A 327 5.75 -27.21 -16.98
C ASP A 327 4.63 -26.20 -16.61
N PRO A 328 4.44 -25.11 -17.38
CA PRO A 328 3.42 -24.11 -17.06
C PRO A 328 1.98 -24.65 -17.01
N GLU A 329 1.64 -25.67 -17.79
CA GLU A 329 0.28 -26.24 -17.81
C GLU A 329 0.03 -27.13 -16.60
N GLU A 330 1.02 -27.94 -16.22
CA GLU A 330 1.01 -28.74 -15.00
C GLU A 330 0.88 -27.86 -13.74
N LYS A 331 1.60 -26.74 -13.72
CA LYS A 331 1.52 -25.72 -12.65
C LYS A 331 0.12 -25.16 -12.49
N GLU A 332 -0.46 -24.65 -13.58
CA GLU A 332 -1.82 -24.10 -13.58
C GLU A 332 -2.84 -25.16 -13.17
N LYS A 333 -2.74 -26.38 -13.71
CA LYS A 333 -3.62 -27.49 -13.35
C LYS A 333 -3.52 -27.87 -11.87
N SER A 334 -2.32 -27.85 -11.29
CA SER A 334 -2.11 -28.17 -9.86
C SER A 334 -2.78 -27.15 -8.97
N ILE A 335 -2.65 -25.86 -9.30
CA ILE A 335 -3.32 -24.77 -8.56
C ILE A 335 -4.84 -24.89 -8.69
N LEU A 336 -5.36 -24.98 -9.91
CA LEU A 336 -6.81 -25.06 -10.14
C LEU A 336 -7.42 -26.32 -9.53
N GLY A 337 -6.69 -27.44 -9.54
CA GLY A 337 -7.09 -28.68 -8.89
C GLY A 337 -7.31 -28.48 -7.39
N ILE A 338 -6.34 -27.90 -6.68
CA ILE A 338 -6.47 -27.60 -5.24
C ILE A 338 -7.69 -26.69 -4.98
N ILE A 339 -7.90 -25.66 -5.82
CA ILE A 339 -9.01 -24.73 -5.64
C ILE A 339 -10.35 -25.43 -5.83
N ARG A 340 -10.52 -26.17 -6.93
CA ARG A 340 -11.77 -26.86 -7.28
C ARG A 340 -12.09 -28.03 -6.37
N ASP A 341 -11.08 -28.74 -5.90
CA ASP A 341 -11.23 -29.82 -4.91
C ASP A 341 -11.51 -29.26 -3.51
N ARG A 342 -11.37 -27.92 -3.33
CA ARG A 342 -11.58 -27.19 -2.07
C ARG A 342 -10.71 -27.74 -0.94
N ASP A 343 -9.50 -28.17 -1.29
CA ASP A 343 -8.57 -28.84 -0.38
C ASP A 343 -7.85 -27.83 0.51
N GLN A 344 -8.55 -27.38 1.56
CA GLN A 344 -8.00 -26.45 2.55
C GLN A 344 -6.74 -26.99 3.24
N THR A 345 -6.51 -28.32 3.26
CA THR A 345 -5.31 -28.89 3.90
C THR A 345 -4.02 -28.55 3.17
N LYS A 346 -4.13 -28.13 1.90
CA LYS A 346 -3.01 -27.70 1.06
C LYS A 346 -2.90 -26.18 0.94
N VAL A 347 -3.74 -25.42 1.63
CA VAL A 347 -3.80 -23.96 1.49
C VAL A 347 -3.70 -23.28 2.85
N ARG A 348 -2.73 -22.38 2.99
CA ARG A 348 -2.61 -21.47 4.13
C ARG A 348 -2.75 -20.03 3.65
N VAL A 349 -3.53 -19.23 4.37
CA VAL A 349 -3.65 -17.79 4.09
C VAL A 349 -2.65 -17.07 4.97
N LEU A 350 -1.65 -16.45 4.38
CA LEU A 350 -0.54 -15.80 5.08
C LEU A 350 -0.78 -14.30 5.16
N MET A 351 -0.60 -13.70 6.33
CA MET A 351 -0.67 -12.25 6.52
C MET A 351 0.59 -11.68 7.16
N TYR A 352 0.97 -10.49 6.71
CA TYR A 352 2.06 -9.73 7.31
C TYR A 352 1.59 -9.04 8.60
N GLN A 353 2.24 -9.32 9.72
CA GLN A 353 1.91 -8.75 11.03
C GLN A 353 3.02 -7.81 11.51
N ASP A 354 2.72 -6.50 11.64
CA ASP A 354 3.62 -5.52 12.27
C ASP A 354 2.96 -4.65 13.35
N ARG A 355 1.72 -4.95 13.74
CA ARG A 355 0.95 -4.21 14.74
C ARG A 355 -0.14 -5.08 15.35
N PRO A 356 -0.63 -4.80 16.57
CA PRO A 356 -1.87 -5.39 17.06
C PRO A 356 -3.09 -4.94 16.24
N PHE A 357 -4.14 -5.76 16.23
CA PHE A 357 -5.45 -5.37 15.68
C PHE A 357 -6.09 -4.23 16.52
N TYR A 358 -6.79 -3.31 15.86
CA TYR A 358 -7.59 -2.24 16.48
C TYR A 358 -8.78 -1.88 15.58
N THR A 359 -9.83 -1.34 16.20
CA THR A 359 -11.07 -0.89 15.53
C THR A 359 -11.02 0.60 15.18
N GLU A 360 -12.02 1.07 14.43
CA GLU A 360 -12.15 2.49 14.04
C GLU A 360 -12.57 3.44 15.18
N ASP A 361 -12.90 2.93 16.37
CA ASP A 361 -13.53 3.70 17.44
C ASP A 361 -12.67 4.89 17.94
N ASN A 362 -11.35 4.86 17.70
CA ASN A 362 -10.43 5.89 18.17
C ASN A 362 -9.39 6.34 17.14
N LEU A 363 -9.76 6.39 15.86
CA LEU A 363 -8.84 6.78 14.77
C LEU A 363 -8.19 8.15 14.97
N TRP A 364 -8.86 9.08 15.67
CA TRP A 364 -8.30 10.41 15.90
C TRP A 364 -7.01 10.39 16.73
N PHE A 365 -6.90 9.51 17.74
CA PHE A 365 -5.68 9.38 18.55
C PHE A 365 -4.72 8.29 18.04
N GLN A 366 -5.16 7.51 17.06
CA GLN A 366 -4.40 6.40 16.50
C GLN A 366 -3.02 6.78 15.94
N PRO A 367 -2.78 7.94 15.29
CA PRO A 367 -1.44 8.26 14.79
C PRO A 367 -0.33 8.23 15.84
N PHE A 368 -0.64 8.58 17.09
CA PHE A 368 0.32 8.50 18.19
C PHE A 368 0.67 7.05 18.53
N LEU A 369 -0.36 6.19 18.62
CA LEU A 369 -0.18 4.75 18.88
C LEU A 369 0.53 4.06 17.71
N THR A 370 0.19 4.41 16.48
CA THR A 370 0.84 3.95 15.25
C THR A 370 2.33 4.34 15.26
N LEU A 371 2.68 5.57 15.63
CA LEU A 371 4.08 6.00 15.75
C LEU A 371 4.84 5.26 16.86
N MET A 372 4.20 5.04 18.02
CA MET A 372 4.80 4.29 19.11
C MET A 372 5.05 2.83 18.71
N ASN A 373 4.07 2.18 18.10
CA ASN A 373 4.20 0.80 17.63
C ASN A 373 5.25 0.67 16.53
N TYR A 374 5.36 1.64 15.62
CA TYR A 374 6.45 1.70 14.65
C TYR A 374 7.83 1.59 15.32
N PHE A 375 8.10 2.39 16.35
CA PHE A 375 9.40 2.34 17.04
C PHE A 375 9.64 1.01 17.77
N ARG A 376 8.57 0.37 18.25
CA ARG A 376 8.64 -0.96 18.86
C ARG A 376 9.02 -2.05 17.86
N THR A 377 8.73 -1.86 16.57
CA THR A 377 9.07 -2.84 15.51
C THR A 377 10.52 -2.77 15.02
N LEU A 378 11.30 -1.78 15.46
CA LEU A 378 12.64 -1.58 14.90
C LEU A 378 13.62 -2.65 15.39
N ASN A 379 14.39 -3.20 14.47
CA ASN A 379 15.56 -4.00 14.81
C ASN A 379 16.79 -3.11 15.09
N SER A 380 17.90 -3.72 15.53
CA SER A 380 19.12 -3.00 15.89
C SER A 380 19.71 -2.17 14.73
N TRP A 381 19.60 -2.63 13.48
CA TRP A 381 20.09 -1.89 12.31
C TRP A 381 19.23 -0.65 12.01
N GLN A 382 17.93 -0.76 12.19
CA GLN A 382 16.99 0.35 12.04
C GLN A 382 17.17 1.39 13.16
N VAL A 383 17.42 0.96 14.40
CA VAL A 383 17.77 1.86 15.51
C VAL A 383 19.10 2.58 15.24
N LEU A 384 20.11 1.87 14.72
CA LEU A 384 21.38 2.47 14.31
C LEU A 384 21.17 3.51 13.20
N SER A 385 20.35 3.20 12.19
CA SER A 385 19.99 4.14 11.13
C SER A 385 19.36 5.42 11.68
N TRP A 386 18.35 5.29 12.55
CA TRP A 386 17.75 6.42 13.26
C TRP A 386 18.78 7.25 14.02
N THR A 387 19.69 6.58 14.73
CA THR A 387 20.76 7.23 15.48
C THR A 387 21.66 8.05 14.57
N LEU A 388 22.13 7.46 13.45
CA LEU A 388 23.00 8.13 12.49
C LEU A 388 22.32 9.36 11.87
N TRP A 389 21.05 9.24 11.46
CA TRP A 389 20.29 10.35 10.89
C TRP A 389 20.00 11.47 11.89
N LEU A 390 19.69 11.14 13.15
CA LEU A 390 19.47 12.15 14.18
C LEU A 390 20.76 12.89 14.54
N VAL A 391 21.89 12.19 14.60
CA VAL A 391 23.21 12.80 14.79
C VAL A 391 23.55 13.69 13.60
N LEU A 392 23.39 13.20 12.37
CA LEU A 392 23.61 13.98 11.15
C LEU A 392 22.73 15.23 11.12
N PHE A 393 21.46 15.10 11.46
CA PHE A 393 20.53 16.22 11.57
C PHE A 393 21.01 17.25 12.61
N GLN A 394 21.48 16.81 13.78
CA GLN A 394 22.02 17.70 14.80
C GLN A 394 23.29 18.43 14.32
N LEU A 395 24.20 17.72 13.64
CA LEU A 395 25.43 18.31 13.08
C LEU A 395 25.10 19.36 12.02
N LEU A 396 24.23 19.02 11.06
CA LEU A 396 23.75 19.95 10.04
C LEU A 396 23.01 21.14 10.67
N TRP A 397 22.22 20.90 11.72
CA TRP A 397 21.51 21.96 12.44
C TRP A 397 22.45 22.93 13.15
N ASN A 398 23.56 22.43 13.70
CA ASN A 398 24.58 23.29 14.32
C ASN A 398 25.33 24.10 13.26
N TYR A 399 25.70 23.46 12.14
CA TYR A 399 26.33 24.11 10.99
C TYR A 399 25.42 25.15 10.32
N ARG A 400 24.10 24.98 10.45
CA ARG A 400 23.09 25.82 9.79
C ARG A 400 23.19 27.31 10.13
N LYS A 401 23.73 27.65 11.32
CA LYS A 401 23.74 29.03 11.83
C LYS A 401 24.51 29.98 10.92
N GLU A 402 25.42 29.45 10.09
CA GLU A 402 26.28 30.25 9.22
C GLU A 402 25.96 30.07 7.72
N HIS A 403 25.39 28.94 7.30
CA HIS A 403 25.32 28.59 5.86
C HIS A 403 23.95 28.14 5.33
N PHE A 404 22.93 27.95 6.16
CA PHE A 404 21.66 27.36 5.70
C PHE A 404 20.51 28.35 5.54
N ILE A 405 19.63 27.97 4.62
CA ILE A 405 18.36 28.61 4.34
C ILE A 405 17.46 28.57 5.59
N THR A 406 16.93 29.72 6.01
CA THR A 406 16.00 29.79 7.15
C THR A 406 14.78 28.87 6.94
N PHE A 407 14.20 28.32 8.01
CA PHE A 407 13.05 27.39 7.93
C PHE A 407 11.91 27.88 7.01
N HIS A 408 11.53 29.16 7.09
CA HIS A 408 10.47 29.68 6.22
C HIS A 408 10.86 29.66 4.73
N LYS A 409 12.11 29.99 4.40
CA LYS A 409 12.62 29.89 3.03
C LYS A 409 12.70 28.43 2.56
N GLY A 410 13.08 27.51 3.45
CA GLY A 410 13.11 26.07 3.19
C GLY A 410 11.73 25.49 2.89
N MET A 411 10.70 25.89 3.65
CA MET A 411 9.31 25.47 3.39
C MET A 411 8.80 25.87 2.01
N ALA A 412 9.22 27.03 1.50
CA ALA A 412 8.82 27.48 0.16
C ALA A 412 9.47 26.61 -0.94
N LEU A 413 10.72 26.18 -0.74
CA LEU A 413 11.39 25.23 -1.64
C LEU A 413 10.77 23.83 -1.56
N ALA A 414 10.47 23.35 -0.35
CA ALA A 414 9.79 22.07 -0.17
C ALA A 414 8.40 22.07 -0.82
N GLY A 415 7.66 23.19 -0.72
CA GLY A 415 6.39 23.35 -1.42
C GLY A 415 6.55 23.33 -2.95
N MET A 416 7.58 23.98 -3.48
CA MET A 416 7.90 23.91 -4.91
C MET A 416 8.23 22.49 -5.36
N LEU A 417 9.02 21.73 -4.59
CA LEU A 417 9.32 20.33 -4.89
C LEU A 417 8.05 19.46 -4.85
N GLY A 418 7.19 19.65 -3.86
CA GLY A 418 5.88 18.97 -3.80
C GLY A 418 5.02 19.28 -5.02
N ALA A 419 4.91 20.55 -5.41
CA ALA A 419 4.16 20.96 -6.59
C ALA A 419 4.73 20.38 -7.90
N LEU A 420 6.06 20.36 -8.06
CA LEU A 420 6.73 19.73 -9.20
C LEU A 420 6.42 18.24 -9.28
N PHE A 421 6.46 17.55 -8.14
CA PHE A 421 6.12 16.13 -8.05
C PHE A 421 4.67 15.88 -8.51
N LEU A 422 3.70 16.63 -8.00
CA LEU A 422 2.29 16.50 -8.39
C LEU A 422 2.09 16.73 -9.89
N LEU A 423 2.73 17.77 -10.44
CA LEU A 423 2.66 18.07 -11.87
C LEU A 423 3.29 16.96 -12.73
N ALA A 424 4.46 16.46 -12.33
CA ALA A 424 5.14 15.39 -13.04
C ALA A 424 4.32 14.09 -13.03
N LEU A 425 3.76 13.72 -11.87
CA LEU A 425 2.91 12.53 -11.74
C LEU A 425 1.61 12.70 -12.56
N GLY A 426 0.99 13.88 -12.52
CA GLY A 426 -0.18 14.18 -13.34
C GLY A 426 0.09 14.07 -14.84
N LEU A 427 1.25 14.56 -15.31
CA LEU A 427 1.68 14.41 -16.71
C LEU A 427 1.94 12.94 -17.08
N TYR A 428 2.56 12.17 -16.18
CA TYR A 428 2.76 10.73 -16.38
C TYR A 428 1.42 10.00 -16.55
N TYR A 429 0.45 10.26 -15.66
CA TYR A 429 -0.89 9.67 -15.76
C TYR A 429 -1.65 10.13 -17.00
N ARG A 430 -1.46 11.36 -17.47
CA ARG A 430 -2.01 11.80 -18.75
C ARG A 430 -1.49 10.96 -19.92
N PHE A 431 -0.19 10.67 -19.92
CA PHE A 431 0.42 9.85 -20.97
C PHE A 431 -0.07 8.40 -20.91
N ARG A 432 -0.10 7.80 -19.71
CA ARG A 432 -0.62 6.44 -19.51
C ARG A 432 -2.10 6.33 -19.88
N GLY A 433 -2.94 7.25 -19.42
CA GLY A 433 -4.38 7.25 -19.74
C GLY A 433 -4.68 7.32 -21.24
N ASN A 434 -3.84 7.98 -22.03
CA ASN A 434 -3.97 7.95 -23.49
C ASN A 434 -3.63 6.57 -24.09
N ALA A 435 -2.67 5.85 -23.50
CA ALA A 435 -2.25 4.52 -23.97
C ALA A 435 -3.28 3.41 -23.67
N VAL A 436 -4.07 3.58 -22.61
CA VAL A 436 -5.11 2.62 -22.18
C VAL A 436 -6.54 3.12 -22.39
N ARG A 437 -6.71 4.10 -23.28
CA ARG A 437 -8.01 4.72 -23.55
C ARG A 437 -9.06 3.66 -23.93
N GLY A 438 -10.19 3.69 -23.23
CA GLY A 438 -11.29 2.74 -23.42
C GLY A 438 -11.32 1.59 -22.41
N TYR A 439 -10.30 1.47 -21.56
CA TYR A 439 -10.27 0.51 -20.44
C TYR A 439 -10.50 1.19 -19.09
N SER A 440 -9.77 2.27 -18.81
CA SER A 440 -9.86 3.01 -17.55
C SER A 440 -9.97 4.53 -17.76
N GLU A 441 -10.79 5.18 -16.95
CA GLU A 441 -10.87 6.64 -16.84
C GLU A 441 -10.03 7.20 -15.67
N VAL A 442 -9.61 6.32 -14.75
CA VAL A 442 -8.93 6.70 -13.50
C VAL A 442 -7.62 7.44 -13.74
N PHE A 443 -6.85 7.04 -14.75
CA PHE A 443 -5.66 7.79 -15.17
C PHE A 443 -5.98 9.24 -15.57
N ALA A 444 -7.07 9.46 -16.29
CA ALA A 444 -7.47 10.80 -16.75
C ALA A 444 -7.99 11.66 -15.58
N GLU A 445 -8.75 11.05 -14.66
CA GLU A 445 -9.23 11.70 -13.44
C GLU A 445 -8.07 12.15 -12.55
N TYR A 446 -7.15 11.23 -12.20
CA TYR A 446 -5.99 11.55 -11.38
C TYR A 446 -5.03 12.51 -12.07
N SER A 447 -4.80 12.37 -13.37
CA SER A 447 -4.05 13.35 -14.16
C SER A 447 -4.63 14.77 -13.97
N SER A 448 -5.94 14.93 -14.19
CA SER A 448 -6.60 16.23 -14.13
C SER A 448 -6.52 16.84 -12.72
N LEU A 449 -6.79 16.03 -11.70
CA LEU A 449 -6.73 16.44 -10.30
C LEU A 449 -5.31 16.88 -9.90
N LEU A 450 -4.31 16.05 -10.18
CA LEU A 450 -2.91 16.31 -9.80
C LEU A 450 -2.33 17.52 -10.53
N LEU A 451 -2.67 17.71 -11.81
CA LEU A 451 -2.25 18.87 -12.58
C LEU A 451 -2.87 20.16 -12.03
N ALA A 452 -4.17 20.15 -11.72
CA ALA A 452 -4.86 21.32 -11.18
C ALA A 452 -4.32 21.72 -9.80
N ILE A 453 -4.26 20.77 -8.87
CA ILE A 453 -3.72 21.01 -7.52
C ILE A 453 -2.25 21.39 -7.60
N GLY A 454 -1.45 20.68 -8.38
CA GLY A 454 -0.03 20.95 -8.59
C GLY A 454 0.22 22.36 -9.15
N ALA A 455 -0.59 22.83 -10.10
CA ALA A 455 -0.46 24.17 -10.69
C ALA A 455 -0.79 25.28 -9.68
N ILE A 456 -1.89 25.13 -8.92
CA ILE A 456 -2.26 26.07 -7.86
C ILE A 456 -1.15 26.13 -6.80
N PHE A 457 -0.66 24.95 -6.38
CA PHE A 457 0.38 24.84 -5.37
C PHE A 457 1.73 25.39 -5.85
N MET A 458 2.06 25.19 -7.13
CA MET A 458 3.23 25.76 -7.79
C MET A 458 3.17 27.30 -7.78
N ALA A 459 2.05 27.88 -8.22
CA ALA A 459 1.88 29.32 -8.24
C ALA A 459 2.08 29.95 -6.85
N TYR A 460 1.48 29.34 -5.82
CA TYR A 460 1.66 29.78 -4.44
C TYR A 460 3.12 29.64 -3.96
N SER A 461 3.76 28.52 -4.27
CA SER A 461 5.15 28.25 -3.88
C SER A 461 6.12 29.21 -4.54
N LEU A 462 5.95 29.50 -5.83
CA LEU A 462 6.75 30.49 -6.57
C LEU A 462 6.55 31.90 -6.02
N LEU A 463 5.30 32.29 -5.71
CA LEU A 463 5.00 33.57 -5.08
C LEU A 463 5.69 33.68 -3.71
N ALA A 464 5.64 32.62 -2.90
CA ALA A 464 6.32 32.56 -1.62
C ALA A 464 7.84 32.64 -1.78
N ILE A 465 8.43 31.95 -2.75
CA ILE A 465 9.87 32.04 -3.08
C ILE A 465 10.23 33.48 -3.47
N TYR A 466 9.48 34.09 -4.40
CA TYR A 466 9.70 35.46 -4.84
C TYR A 466 9.77 36.45 -3.67
N PHE A 467 8.74 36.44 -2.80
CA PHE A 467 8.69 37.34 -1.65
C PHE A 467 9.72 37.05 -0.56
N ARG A 468 10.17 35.80 -0.42
CA ARG A 468 11.10 35.40 0.65
C ARG A 468 12.57 35.55 0.24
N TYR A 469 12.89 35.36 -1.03
CA TYR A 469 14.27 35.37 -1.54
C TYR A 469 14.64 36.64 -2.29
N PHE A 470 13.72 37.20 -3.08
CA PHE A 470 14.05 38.24 -4.07
C PHE A 470 13.51 39.62 -3.70
N LEU A 471 12.33 39.70 -3.07
CA LEU A 471 11.79 40.98 -2.63
C LEU A 471 12.61 41.52 -1.44
N LYS A 472 13.52 42.47 -1.71
CA LYS A 472 14.21 43.23 -0.65
C LYS A 472 13.18 43.97 0.18
N ARG A 473 12.93 43.53 1.42
CA ARG A 473 12.30 44.41 2.40
C ARG A 473 13.28 45.56 2.63
N LYS A 474 12.88 46.80 2.32
CA LYS A 474 13.55 47.99 2.85
C LYS A 474 13.67 47.76 4.37
N GLN A 475 14.91 47.67 4.86
CA GLN A 475 15.17 47.75 6.29
C GLN A 475 14.67 49.14 6.70
N ILE A 476 13.55 49.16 7.41
CA ILE A 476 13.17 50.34 8.18
C ILE A 476 14.12 50.29 9.37
N ASN A 477 15.13 51.15 9.35
CA ASN A 477 16.01 51.42 10.48
C ASN A 477 15.20 51.90 11.68
#